data_AF-A0A7K3W8T1-F1
#
_entry.id   AF-A0A7K3W8T1-F1
#
_cell.length_a   1.000
_cell.length_b   1.000
_cell.length_c   1.000
_cell.angle_alpha   90.00
_cell.angle_beta   90.00
_cell.angle_gamma   90.00
#
_symmetry.space_group_name_H-M   'P 1'
#
loop_
_entity.id
_entity.type
_entity.pdbx_description
1 polymer ?
#
loop_
_entity_poly.entity_id
_entity_poly.type
_entity_poly.pdbx_seq_one_letter_code
_entity_poly.pdbx_strand_id
1 'polypeptide(L)' 'EVLIKTFLTGVDEHWLRQQAEAFCEKYWDKLMRPAGVLAVAAEVNSGAEVTICSASPALVLQPWADKLGIKLI' A
#
# COMPACT_ATOMS: atom_id res chain seq x y z
N GLU A 1 -15.51 6.33 5.42
CA GLU A 1 -14.27 7.05 5.07
C GLU A 1 -14.13 8.46 5.64
N VAL A 2 -15.19 9.06 6.23
CA VAL A 2 -15.18 10.46 6.70
C VAL A 2 -14.03 10.75 7.67
N LEU A 3 -13.78 9.86 8.63
CA LEU A 3 -12.86 10.15 9.73
C LEU A 3 -11.39 10.28 9.31
N ILE A 4 -10.89 9.39 8.45
CA ILE A 4 -9.49 9.44 7.98
C ILE A 4 -9.30 10.63 7.03
N LYS A 5 -10.28 10.89 6.15
CA LYS A 5 -10.24 12.07 5.26
C LYS A 5 -10.26 13.38 6.04
N THR A 6 -11.10 13.48 7.07
CA THR A 6 -11.12 14.64 7.98
C THR A 6 -9.81 14.76 8.75
N PHE A 7 -9.26 13.65 9.25
CA PHE A 7 -7.98 13.66 9.97
C PHE A 7 -6.81 14.16 9.12
N LEU A 8 -6.78 13.79 7.83
CA LEU A 8 -5.75 14.22 6.90
C LEU A 8 -6.02 15.59 6.26
N THR A 9 -7.11 16.28 6.63
CA THR A 9 -7.44 17.59 6.05
C THR A 9 -6.37 18.63 6.43
N GLY A 10 -5.84 19.32 5.43
CA GLY A 10 -4.79 20.33 5.62
C GLY A 10 -3.38 19.76 5.73
N VAL A 11 -3.22 18.42 5.68
CA VAL A 11 -1.90 17.80 5.57
C VAL A 11 -1.38 17.96 4.14
N ASP A 12 -0.14 18.39 4.01
CA ASP A 12 0.53 18.48 2.71
C ASP A 12 0.67 17.09 2.07
N GLU A 13 0.25 16.96 0.81
CA GLU A 13 0.25 15.69 0.11
C GLU A 13 1.66 15.14 -0.10
N HIS A 14 2.61 16.01 -0.46
CA HIS A 14 3.97 15.58 -0.74
C HIS A 14 4.67 15.07 0.52
N TRP A 15 4.47 15.77 1.64
CA TRP A 15 4.91 15.32 2.96
C TRP A 15 4.28 13.97 3.32
N LEU A 16 2.97 13.81 3.13
CA LEU A 16 2.28 12.55 3.44
C LEU A 16 2.81 11.37 2.61
N ARG A 17 3.09 11.59 1.32
CA ARG A 17 3.72 10.57 0.44
C ARG A 17 5.09 10.15 0.96
N GLN A 18 5.95 11.10 1.31
CA GLN A 18 7.27 10.79 1.88
C GLN A 18 7.15 10.00 3.20
N GLN A 19 6.19 10.35 4.06
CA GLN A 19 5.96 9.60 5.29
C GLN A 19 5.44 8.19 5.01
N ALA A 20 4.57 8.02 4.01
CA ALA A 20 4.06 6.71 3.61
C ALA A 20 5.17 5.81 3.06
N GLU A 21 6.05 6.34 2.21
CA GLU A 21 7.23 5.63 1.69
C GLU A 21 8.17 5.22 2.83
N ALA A 22 8.53 6.16 3.71
CA ALA A 22 9.39 5.90 4.86
C ALA A 22 8.79 4.85 5.82
N PHE A 23 7.46 4.89 6.01
CA PHE A 23 6.76 3.92 6.84
C PHE A 23 6.74 2.53 6.18
N CYS A 24 6.48 2.45 4.88
CA CYS A 24 6.54 1.21 4.11
C CYS A 24 7.91 0.56 4.23
N GLU A 25 8.98 1.31 3.96
CA GLU A 25 10.35 0.81 4.06
C GLU A 25 10.70 0.33 5.48
N LYS A 26 10.39 1.13 6.49
CA LYS A 26 10.72 0.81 7.88
C LYS A 26 10.01 -0.45 8.40
N TYR A 27 8.79 -0.71 7.94
CA TYR A 27 7.94 -1.76 8.51
C TYR A 27 7.64 -2.92 7.57
N TRP A 28 8.22 -2.94 6.37
CA TRP A 28 8.02 -4.01 5.39
C TRP A 28 8.22 -5.41 6.00
N ASP A 29 9.42 -5.71 6.49
CA ASP A 29 9.75 -7.04 7.02
C ASP A 29 8.96 -7.39 8.28
N LYS A 30 8.48 -6.38 9.01
CA LYS A 30 7.70 -6.58 10.24
C LYS A 30 6.23 -6.89 9.95
N LEU A 31 5.64 -6.24 8.95
CA LEU A 31 4.20 -6.27 8.70
C LEU A 31 3.82 -7.24 7.58
N MET A 32 4.73 -7.51 6.64
CA MET A 32 4.48 -8.47 5.58
C MET A 32 4.44 -9.90 6.13
N ARG A 33 3.39 -10.63 5.78
CA ARG A 33 3.26 -12.05 6.09
C ARG A 33 3.83 -12.85 4.92
N PRO A 34 4.86 -13.71 5.12
CA PRO A 34 5.51 -14.43 4.02
C PRO A 34 4.53 -15.19 3.12
N ALA A 35 3.55 -15.89 3.70
CA ALA A 35 2.53 -16.61 2.94
C ALA A 35 1.68 -15.68 2.05
N GLY A 36 1.36 -14.47 2.52
CA GLY A 36 0.61 -13.49 1.73
C GLY A 36 1.41 -12.95 0.56
N VAL A 37 2.69 -12.60 0.80
CA VAL A 37 3.59 -12.12 -0.26
C VAL A 37 3.80 -13.19 -1.33
N LEU A 38 4.01 -14.44 -0.92
CA LEU A 38 4.17 -15.57 -1.84
C LEU A 38 2.89 -15.85 -2.66
N ALA A 39 1.71 -15.73 -2.05
CA ALA A 39 0.44 -15.88 -2.76
C ALA A 39 0.25 -14.79 -3.83
N VAL A 40 0.54 -13.53 -3.49
CA VAL A 40 0.53 -12.42 -4.47
C VAL A 40 1.48 -12.70 -5.62
N ALA A 41 2.72 -13.11 -5.32
CA ALA A 41 3.72 -13.43 -6.34
C ALA A 41 3.27 -14.59 -7.25
N ALA A 42 2.62 -15.62 -6.70
CA ALA A 42 2.09 -16.74 -7.46
C ALA A 42 1.01 -16.30 -8.45
N GLU A 43 0.08 -15.43 -8.04
CA GLU A 43 -0.95 -14.87 -8.92
C GLU A 43 -0.36 -13.96 -10.00
N VAL A 44 0.60 -13.11 -9.66
CA VAL A 44 1.30 -12.28 -10.67
C VAL A 44 2.01 -13.18 -11.69
N ASN A 45 2.69 -14.23 -11.23
CA ASN A 45 3.40 -15.18 -12.11
C ASN A 45 2.45 -16.04 -12.97
N SER A 46 1.19 -16.19 -12.58
CA SER A 46 0.16 -16.86 -13.40
C SER A 46 -0.33 -15.98 -14.56
N GLY A 47 0.06 -14.70 -14.59
CA GLY A 47 -0.39 -13.70 -15.54
C GLY A 47 -1.66 -12.97 -15.11
N ALA A 48 -2.11 -13.15 -13.87
CA ALA A 48 -3.27 -12.46 -13.35
C ALA A 48 -2.98 -10.97 -13.08
N GLU A 49 -4.00 -10.13 -13.28
CA GLU A 49 -3.98 -8.75 -12.80
C GLU A 49 -4.34 -8.73 -11.31
N VAL A 50 -3.33 -8.53 -10.47
CA VAL A 50 -3.51 -8.48 -9.02
C VAL A 50 -3.64 -7.04 -8.56
N THR A 51 -4.58 -6.78 -7.65
CA THR A 51 -4.90 -5.44 -7.16
C THR A 51 -5.19 -5.45 -5.66
N ILE A 52 -4.65 -4.47 -4.92
CA ILE A 52 -5.08 -4.18 -3.56
C ILE A 52 -6.41 -3.42 -3.62
N CYS A 53 -7.44 -3.94 -2.93
CA CYS A 53 -8.69 -3.22 -2.68
C CYS A 53 -8.79 -2.95 -1.18
N SER A 54 -8.82 -1.68 -0.78
CA SER A 54 -8.77 -1.30 0.63
C SER A 54 -9.57 -0.04 0.93
N ALA A 55 -10.01 0.09 2.20
CA ALA A 55 -10.68 1.29 2.70
C ALA A 55 -9.70 2.38 3.16
N SER A 56 -8.39 2.10 3.16
CA SER A 56 -7.37 3.10 3.50
C SER A 56 -7.09 4.03 2.33
N PRO A 57 -6.63 5.28 2.58
CA PRO A 57 -6.30 6.21 1.52
C PRO A 57 -5.24 5.67 0.55
N ALA A 58 -5.46 5.84 -0.74
CA ALA A 58 -4.57 5.33 -1.78
C ALA A 58 -3.13 5.83 -1.60
N LEU A 59 -2.95 7.10 -1.22
CA LEU A 59 -1.65 7.72 -0.95
C LEU A 59 -0.79 6.95 0.06
N VAL A 60 -1.42 6.33 1.06
CA VAL A 60 -0.72 5.59 2.11
C VAL A 60 -0.41 4.16 1.67
N LEU A 61 -1.19 3.62 0.74
CA LEU A 61 -1.07 2.24 0.26
C LEU A 61 -0.19 2.10 -0.99
N GLN A 62 -0.06 3.16 -1.79
CA GLN A 62 0.66 3.11 -3.06
C GLN A 62 2.09 2.54 -2.91
N PRO A 63 2.91 2.94 -1.91
CA PRO A 63 4.26 2.38 -1.77
C PRO A 63 4.28 0.86 -1.52
N TRP A 64 3.22 0.30 -0.92
CA TRP A 64 3.10 -1.14 -0.69
C TRP A 64 2.72 -1.87 -1.97
N ALA A 65 1.77 -1.31 -2.74
CA ALA A 65 1.35 -1.84 -4.03
C ALA A 65 2.53 -1.85 -5.02
N ASP A 66 3.28 -0.74 -5.08
CA ASP A 66 4.45 -0.59 -5.94
C ASP A 66 5.54 -1.62 -5.60
N LYS A 67 5.84 -1.80 -4.30
CA LYS A 67 6.83 -2.78 -3.84
C LYS A 67 6.42 -4.24 -4.06
N LEU A 68 5.12 -4.52 -4.06
CA LEU A 68 4.56 -5.81 -4.46
C LEU A 68 4.47 -5.99 -5.98
N GLY A 69 4.62 -4.92 -6.77
CA GLY A 69 4.46 -4.94 -8.22
C GLY A 69 3.01 -5.15 -8.67
N ILE A 70 2.03 -4.69 -7.89
CA ILE A 70 0.59 -4.88 -8.15
C ILE A 70 -0.16 -3.55 -8.21
N LYS A 71 -1.41 -3.58 -8.69
CA LYS A 71 -2.25 -2.38 -8.78
C LYS A 71 -2.92 -2.05 -7.44
N LEU A 72 -3.50 -0.85 -7.36
CA LEU A 72 -4.32 -0.37 -6.26
C LEU A 72 -5.60 0.23 -6.84
N ILE A 73 -6.77 -0.16 -6.29
CA ILE A 73 -8.10 0.37 -6.66
C ILE A 73 -8.89 0.80 -5.42
#